data_AF-A0A9Q3BZ87-F1
#
_entry.id   AF-A0A9Q3BZ87-F1
#
_cell.length_a   1.000
_cell.length_b   1.000
_cell.length_c   1.000
_cell.angle_alpha   90.00
_cell.angle_beta   90.00
_cell.angle_gamma   90.00
#
_symmetry.space_group_name_H-M   'P 1'
#
loop_
_entity.id
_entity.type
_entity.pdbx_description
1 polymer ?
#
loop_
_entity_poly.entity_id
_entity_poly.type
_entity_poly.pdbx_seq_one_letter_code
_entity_poly.pdbx_strand_id
1 'polypeptide(L)'
;MEAALEGAHEAYEAMNLARANQPLVSQAGPNFLKMMEKMTQFVGKLAQAVAPRNNYKAPEFETSSMKAPDSFDGTQAHKLRGFIQCCQLIFHNDPANFFSDRKKVLCSTSFLTGRSEK
;
A
#
# COMPACT_ATOMS: atom_id res chain seq x y z
N MET A 1 -15.89 -33.14 63.22
CA MET A 1 -16.87 -32.14 62.73
C MET A 1 -16.17 -30.88 62.17
N GLU A 2 -14.83 -30.81 62.18
CA GLU A 2 -14.07 -29.66 61.63
C GLU A 2 -13.68 -29.81 60.14
N ALA A 3 -13.53 -31.03 59.62
CA ALA A 3 -13.14 -31.26 58.22
C ALA A 3 -14.14 -30.76 57.16
N ALA A 4 -15.40 -30.50 57.54
CA ALA A 4 -16.43 -30.00 56.63
C ALA A 4 -16.36 -28.47 56.42
N LEU A 5 -15.80 -27.74 57.38
CA LEU A 5 -15.65 -26.27 57.30
C LEU A 5 -14.44 -25.87 56.46
N GLU A 6 -13.37 -26.67 56.51
CA GLU A 6 -12.12 -26.42 55.78
C GLU A 6 -12.31 -26.61 54.27
N GLY A 7 -13.03 -27.66 53.85
CA GLY A 7 -13.38 -27.87 52.44
C GLY A 7 -14.29 -26.79 51.85
N ALA A 8 -15.12 -26.13 52.67
CA ALA A 8 -15.96 -25.01 52.22
C ALA A 8 -15.14 -23.73 51.98
N HIS A 9 -14.09 -23.50 52.79
CA HIS A 9 -13.19 -22.37 52.63
C HIS A 9 -12.31 -22.52 51.39
N GLU A 10 -11.77 -23.72 51.15
CA GLU A 10 -10.99 -24.01 49.94
C GLU A 10 -11.84 -23.90 48.67
N ALA A 11 -13.11 -24.35 48.72
CA ALA A 11 -14.03 -24.19 47.59
C ALA A 11 -14.34 -22.71 47.30
N TYR A 12 -14.45 -21.88 48.34
CA TYR A 12 -14.67 -20.44 48.21
C TYR A 12 -13.43 -19.73 47.62
N GLU A 13 -12.23 -20.10 48.05
CA GLU A 13 -10.99 -19.57 47.48
C GLU A 13 -10.78 -20.02 46.02
N ALA A 14 -11.07 -21.28 45.70
CA ALA A 14 -10.97 -21.78 44.33
C ALA A 14 -11.94 -21.07 43.37
N MET A 15 -13.17 -20.77 43.83
CA MET A 15 -14.13 -19.98 43.06
C MET A 15 -13.67 -18.54 42.84
N ASN A 16 -13.06 -17.91 43.85
CA ASN A 16 -12.55 -16.55 43.75
C ASN A 16 -11.32 -16.46 42.83
N LEU A 17 -10.43 -17.46 42.87
CA LEU A 17 -9.26 -17.53 41.99
C LEU A 17 -9.65 -17.78 40.51
N ALA A 18 -10.69 -18.59 40.28
CA ALA A 18 -11.25 -18.81 38.94
C ALA A 18 -11.91 -17.54 38.37
N ARG A 19 -12.50 -16.69 39.23
CA ARG A 19 -13.08 -15.40 38.83
C ARG A 19 -12.00 -14.37 38.47
N ALA A 20 -10.90 -14.33 39.22
CA ALA A 20 -9.79 -13.39 38.99
C ALA A 20 -9.03 -13.66 37.68
N ASN A 21 -9.07 -14.89 37.18
CA ASN A 21 -8.42 -15.31 35.92
C ASN A 21 -9.37 -15.38 34.73
N GLN A 22 -10.58 -14.80 34.82
CA GLN A 22 -11.44 -14.73 33.63
C GLN A 22 -10.78 -13.89 32.54
N PRO A 23 -10.72 -14.39 31.29
CA PRO A 23 -10.16 -13.63 30.19
C PRO A 23 -10.96 -12.33 30.02
N LEU A 24 -10.26 -11.21 29.82
CA LEU A 24 -10.80 -9.84 29.70
C LEU A 24 -11.98 -9.71 28.69
N VAL A 25 -12.10 -10.69 27.80
CA VAL A 25 -13.16 -10.84 26.80
C VAL A 25 -14.55 -11.07 27.43
N SER A 26 -14.62 -11.56 28.67
CA SER A 26 -15.87 -11.90 29.37
C SER A 26 -16.63 -10.68 29.92
N GLN A 27 -15.99 -9.50 30.01
CA GLN A 27 -16.61 -8.24 30.46
C GLN A 27 -17.05 -7.32 29.31
N ALA A 28 -16.65 -7.61 28.07
CA ALA A 28 -17.03 -6.83 26.91
C ALA A 28 -18.48 -7.13 26.52
N GLY A 29 -19.38 -6.17 26.75
CA GLY A 29 -20.75 -6.27 26.25
C GLY A 29 -20.80 -6.48 24.73
N PRO A 30 -21.88 -7.07 24.19
CA PRO A 30 -21.99 -7.45 22.78
C PRO A 30 -21.79 -6.28 21.80
N ASN A 31 -22.01 -5.05 22.26
CA ASN A 31 -21.78 -3.83 21.48
C ASN A 31 -20.28 -3.49 21.34
N PHE A 32 -19.48 -3.75 22.38
CA PHE A 32 -18.03 -3.50 22.35
C PHE A 32 -17.33 -4.47 21.40
N LEU A 33 -17.70 -5.75 21.44
CA LEU A 33 -17.15 -6.76 20.52
C LEU A 33 -17.47 -6.41 19.06
N LYS A 34 -18.71 -6.01 18.77
CA LYS A 34 -19.12 -5.54 17.44
C LYS A 34 -18.38 -4.28 17.00
N MET A 35 -18.10 -3.36 17.93
CA MET A 35 -17.32 -2.15 17.64
C MET A 35 -15.87 -2.49 17.29
N MET A 36 -15.24 -3.37 18.08
CA MET A 36 -13.87 -3.83 17.84
C MET A 36 -13.75 -4.55 16.50
N GLU A 37 -14.70 -5.43 16.18
CA GLU A 37 -14.74 -6.12 14.89
C GLU A 37 -14.79 -5.13 13.72
N LYS A 38 -15.66 -4.11 13.81
CA LYS A 38 -15.75 -3.05 12.79
C LYS A 38 -14.46 -2.24 12.68
N MET A 39 -13.80 -1.94 13.79
CA MET A 39 -12.51 -1.24 13.77
C MET A 39 -11.43 -2.09 13.11
N THR A 40 -11.35 -3.38 13.40
CA THR A 40 -10.40 -4.31 12.76
C THR A 40 -10.65 -4.38 11.26
N GLN A 41 -11.90 -4.48 10.83
CA GLN A 41 -12.26 -4.49 9.40
C GLN A 41 -11.89 -3.16 8.72
N PHE A 42 -12.11 -2.02 9.39
CA PHE A 42 -11.77 -0.70 8.87
C PHE A 42 -10.27 -0.53 8.70
N VAL A 43 -9.47 -0.90 9.71
CA VAL A 43 -8.01 -0.89 9.63
C VAL A 43 -7.50 -1.81 8.54
N GLY A 44 -8.09 -2.99 8.36
CA GLY A 44 -7.75 -3.92 7.26
C GLY A 44 -8.03 -3.34 5.87
N LYS A 45 -9.13 -2.60 5.71
CA LYS A 45 -9.45 -1.90 4.45
C LYS A 45 -8.52 -0.72 4.18
N LEU A 46 -8.19 0.05 5.22
CA LEU A 46 -7.20 1.13 5.11
C LEU A 46 -5.83 0.58 4.73
N ALA A 47 -5.37 -0.48 5.39
CA ALA A 47 -4.11 -1.14 5.09
C ALA A 47 -4.06 -1.62 3.63
N GLN A 48 -5.14 -2.16 3.08
CA GLN A 48 -5.24 -2.54 1.66
C GLN A 48 -5.29 -1.34 0.70
N ALA A 49 -5.86 -0.22 1.13
CA ALA A 49 -5.93 1.00 0.32
C ALA A 49 -4.59 1.77 0.28
N VAL A 50 -3.80 1.70 1.36
CA VAL A 50 -2.48 2.35 1.44
C VAL A 50 -1.32 1.41 1.08
N ALA A 51 -1.57 0.11 0.99
CA ALA A 51 -0.59 -0.83 0.45
C ALA A 51 -0.27 -0.42 -1.00
N PRO A 52 1.02 -0.34 -1.38
CA PRO A 52 1.39 -0.10 -2.76
C PRO A 52 0.75 -1.19 -3.61
N ARG A 53 -0.20 -0.81 -4.48
CA ARG A 53 -0.78 -1.69 -5.49
C ARG A 53 0.31 -2.06 -6.50
N ASN A 54 1.18 -2.99 -6.14
CA ASN A 54 2.14 -3.62 -7.06
C ASN A 54 1.48 -4.76 -7.85
N ASN A 55 0.19 -4.66 -8.15
CA ASN A 55 -0.56 -5.68 -8.89
C ASN A 55 -0.95 -5.26 -10.30
N TYR A 56 -0.30 -4.22 -10.82
CA TYR A 56 -0.17 -4.11 -12.27
C TYR A 56 1.06 -4.93 -12.68
N LYS A 57 0.91 -6.26 -12.79
CA LYS A 57 1.47 -6.88 -13.99
C LYS A 57 0.64 -6.29 -15.13
N ALA A 58 1.00 -5.08 -15.55
CA ALA A 58 0.71 -4.64 -16.89
C ALA A 58 1.14 -5.82 -17.79
N PRO A 59 0.37 -6.17 -18.83
CA PRO A 59 0.88 -7.05 -19.87
C PRO A 59 2.29 -6.55 -20.16
N GLU A 60 3.28 -7.41 -19.97
CA GLU A 60 4.68 -7.12 -20.23
C GLU A 60 4.71 -6.75 -21.71
N PHE A 61 4.54 -5.46 -21.97
CA PHE A 61 4.52 -4.89 -23.30
C PHE A 61 5.99 -4.79 -23.64
N GLU A 62 6.61 -5.95 -23.80
CA GLU A 62 7.95 -6.11 -24.34
C GLU A 62 7.84 -5.69 -25.80
N THR A 63 7.83 -4.37 -26.02
CA THR A 63 8.17 -3.80 -27.30
C THR A 63 9.65 -4.07 -27.51
N SER A 64 9.92 -5.26 -28.06
CA SER A 64 11.15 -5.59 -28.75
C SER A 64 11.53 -4.40 -29.63
N SER A 65 12.58 -3.68 -29.23
CA SER A 65 13.14 -2.54 -29.96
C SER A 65 12.19 -1.36 -30.17
N MET A 66 11.72 -0.73 -29.10
CA MET A 66 11.08 0.58 -29.24
C MET A 66 12.10 1.62 -29.72
N LYS A 67 11.80 2.28 -30.84
CA LYS A 67 12.61 3.36 -31.41
C LYS A 67 12.67 4.52 -30.40
N ALA A 68 13.84 5.15 -30.27
CA ALA A 68 14.00 6.34 -29.44
C ALA A 68 13.00 7.44 -29.86
N PRO A 69 12.56 8.32 -28.94
CA PRO A 69 11.71 9.45 -29.27
C PRO A 69 12.35 10.31 -30.34
N ASP A 70 11.55 10.81 -31.28
CA ASP A 70 12.00 11.88 -32.15
C ASP A 70 12.31 13.12 -31.31
N SER A 71 13.36 13.85 -31.69
CA SER A 71 13.72 15.09 -31.02
C SER A 71 12.61 16.14 -31.17
N PHE A 72 12.32 16.85 -30.09
CA PHE A 72 11.33 17.92 -30.07
C PHE A 72 12.02 19.27 -29.97
N ASP A 73 11.87 20.10 -31.01
CA ASP A 73 12.56 21.39 -31.15
C ASP A 73 11.76 22.61 -30.69
N GLY A 74 10.52 22.39 -30.23
CA GLY A 74 9.60 23.46 -29.83
C GLY A 74 8.91 24.20 -30.99
N THR A 75 9.25 23.93 -32.26
CA THR A 75 8.70 24.68 -33.41
C THR A 75 7.25 24.34 -33.72
N GLN A 76 6.86 23.09 -33.49
CA GLN A 76 5.56 22.54 -33.85
C GLN A 76 4.80 22.10 -32.60
N ALA A 77 3.98 23.01 -32.04
CA ALA A 77 3.22 22.74 -30.81
C ALA A 77 2.36 21.47 -30.88
N HIS A 78 1.81 21.12 -32.06
CA HIS A 78 1.02 19.90 -32.24
C HIS A 78 1.82 18.60 -32.02
N LYS A 79 3.17 18.63 -32.12
CA LYS A 79 4.06 17.49 -31.86
C LYS A 79 4.35 17.27 -30.39
N LEU A 80 4.12 18.26 -29.53
CA LEU A 80 4.40 18.18 -28.09
C LEU A 80 3.67 17.00 -27.44
N ARG A 81 2.40 16.80 -27.79
CA ARG A 81 1.61 15.69 -27.24
C ARG A 81 2.21 14.34 -27.64
N GLY A 82 2.60 14.17 -28.90
CA GLY A 82 3.23 12.95 -29.39
C GLY A 82 4.56 12.68 -28.67
N PHE A 83 5.39 13.71 -28.50
CA PHE A 83 6.64 13.63 -27.74
C PHE A 83 6.42 13.14 -26.31
N ILE A 84 5.47 13.75 -25.57
CA ILE A 84 5.15 13.36 -24.19
C ILE A 84 4.67 11.90 -24.12
N GLN A 85 3.80 11.48 -25.05
CA GLN A 85 3.29 10.11 -25.10
C GLN A 85 4.42 9.10 -25.36
N CYS A 86 5.37 9.41 -26.25
CA CYS A 86 6.54 8.58 -26.48
C CYS A 86 7.42 8.45 -25.22
N CYS A 87 7.67 9.55 -24.50
CA CYS A 87 8.42 9.51 -23.24
C CYS A 87 7.74 8.61 -22.21
N GLN A 88 6.42 8.76 -22.03
CA GLN A 88 5.65 7.92 -21.10
C GLN A 88 5.77 6.44 -21.43
N LEU A 89 5.64 6.09 -22.71
CA LEU A 89 5.71 4.70 -23.15
C LEU A 89 7.09 4.08 -22.86
N ILE A 90 8.18 4.82 -23.06
CA ILE A 90 9.55 4.37 -22.74
C ILE A 90 9.71 4.14 -21.24
N PHE A 91 9.22 5.05 -20.40
CA PHE A 91 9.31 4.92 -18.95
C PHE A 91 8.52 3.74 -18.41
N HIS A 92 7.40 3.39 -19.07
CA HIS A 92 6.60 2.23 -18.72
C HIS A 92 7.19 0.92 -19.24
N ASN A 93 7.89 0.94 -20.38
CA ASN A 93 8.53 -0.24 -20.95
C ASN A 93 9.76 -0.69 -20.14
N ASP A 94 10.53 0.25 -19.58
CA ASP A 94 11.70 -0.08 -18.73
C ASP A 94 11.60 0.56 -17.32
N PRO A 95 10.73 0.02 -16.44
CA PRO A 95 10.54 0.55 -15.09
C PRO A 95 11.81 0.43 -14.23
N ALA A 96 12.63 -0.59 -14.47
CA ALA A 96 13.86 -0.84 -13.72
C ALA A 96 14.90 0.25 -13.99
N ASN A 97 15.04 0.67 -15.24
CA ASN A 97 15.93 1.78 -15.57
C ASN A 97 15.31 3.13 -15.22
N PHE A 98 14.01 3.34 -15.43
CA PHE A 98 13.29 4.59 -15.17
C PHE A 98 12.54 4.65 -13.83
N PHE A 99 13.08 4.02 -12.78
CA PHE A 99 12.44 3.98 -11.46
C PHE A 99 12.35 5.34 -10.75
N SER A 100 13.22 6.29 -11.10
CA SER A 100 13.27 7.62 -10.48
C SER A 100 12.90 8.71 -11.47
N ASP A 101 12.17 9.72 -11.00
CA ASP A 101 11.77 10.85 -11.82
C ASP A 101 12.97 11.63 -12.36
N ARG A 102 14.09 11.67 -11.62
CA ARG A 102 15.36 12.24 -12.10
C ARG A 102 15.81 11.62 -13.42
N LYS A 103 15.76 10.28 -13.54
CA LYS A 103 16.15 9.59 -14.77
C LYS A 103 15.17 9.82 -15.92
N LYS A 104 13.86 9.86 -15.61
CA LYS A 104 12.81 10.20 -16.58
C LYS A 104 13.02 11.60 -17.16
N VAL A 105 13.24 12.59 -16.28
CA VAL A 105 13.52 13.97 -16.68
C VAL A 105 14.77 14.03 -17.53
N LEU A 106 15.90 13.48 -17.06
CA LEU A 106 17.17 13.49 -17.80
C LEU A 106 17.03 12.91 -19.22
N CYS A 107 16.33 11.78 -19.34
CA CYS A 107 16.07 11.16 -20.63
C CYS A 107 15.15 12.01 -21.51
N SER A 108 14.02 12.50 -21.01
CA SER A 108 13.15 13.37 -21.82
C SER A 108 13.87 14.64 -22.29
N THR A 109 14.70 15.25 -21.43
CA THR A 109 15.46 16.45 -21.76
C THR A 109 16.54 16.22 -22.82
N SER A 110 17.11 15.01 -22.93
CA SER A 110 18.11 14.73 -23.97
C SER A 110 17.53 14.70 -25.38
N PHE A 111 16.21 14.58 -25.52
CA PHE A 111 15.50 14.65 -26.79
C PHE A 111 14.90 16.03 -27.06
N LEU A 112 15.01 16.97 -26.14
CA LEU A 112 14.68 18.36 -26.41
C LEU A 112 15.82 18.97 -27.22
N THR A 113 15.51 19.35 -28.44
CA THR A 113 16.38 20.15 -29.30
C THR A 113 15.77 21.54 -29.40
N GLY A 114 16.42 22.48 -30.09
CA GLY A 114 15.95 23.87 -30.12
C GLY A 114 16.68 24.74 -29.11
N ARG A 115 16.87 26.00 -29.50
CA ARG A 115 17.67 26.93 -28.73
C ARG A 115 16.87 27.37 -27.50
N SER A 116 17.41 27.13 -26.31
CA SER A 116 17.22 28.08 -25.20
C SER A 116 17.96 29.38 -25.58
N GLU A 117 17.52 30.04 -26.66
CA GLU A 117 17.99 31.39 -26.96
C GLU A 117 17.26 32.31 -25.98
N LYS A 118 18.06 32.88 -25.09
CA LYS A 118 17.70 34.03 -24.26
C LYS A 118 17.57 35.27 -25.14
#